data_AF-A0A1M6A8S6-F1
#
_entry.id   AF-A0A1M6A8S6-F1
#
_cell.length_a   1.000
_cell.length_b   1.000
_cell.length_c   1.000
_cell.angle_alpha   90.00
_cell.angle_beta   90.00
_cell.angle_gamma   90.00
#
_symmetry.space_group_name_H-M   'P 1'
#
loop_
_entity.id
_entity.type
_entity.pdbx_description
1 polymer ?
#
loop_
_entity_poly.entity_id
_entity_poly.type
_entity_poly.pdbx_seq_one_letter_code
_entity_poly.pdbx_strand_id
1 'polypeptide(L)' 'MFKQRKHKTFNYQPRFSKESQTESGLDSNADTKDFISKWRQNKGTKVKTRGAMSMKVLIIILVLLLICMYVLEKKYM' A
#
# COMPACT_ATOMS: atom_id res chain seq x y z
N MET A 1 25.17 32.66 -38.20
CA MET A 1 25.95 31.92 -37.19
C MET A 1 25.45 32.34 -35.81
N PHE A 2 24.49 31.59 -35.24
CA PHE A 2 23.83 31.97 -34.00
C PHE A 2 24.67 31.53 -32.80
N LYS A 3 25.14 32.49 -32.00
CA LYS A 3 25.83 32.18 -30.74
C LYS A 3 24.81 31.58 -29.77
N GLN A 4 25.01 30.33 -29.36
CA GLN A 4 24.19 29.69 -28.34
C GLN A 4 24.29 30.47 -27.03
N ARG A 5 23.17 31.03 -26.58
CA ARG A 5 23.08 31.72 -25.29
C ARG A 5 23.11 30.66 -24.19
N LYS A 6 24.08 30.75 -23.27
CA LYS A 6 24.17 29.82 -22.14
C LYS A 6 22.95 29.97 -21.24
N HIS A 7 22.40 28.83 -20.83
CA HIS A 7 21.26 28.72 -19.92
C HIS A 7 21.62 29.34 -18.57
N LYS A 8 20.89 30.39 -18.18
CA LYS A 8 21.04 31.03 -16.86
C LYS A 8 20.44 30.10 -15.82
N THR A 9 21.28 29.43 -15.05
CA THR A 9 20.84 28.61 -13.93
C THR A 9 20.34 29.51 -12.82
N PHE A 10 19.13 29.22 -12.32
CA PHE A 10 18.57 29.89 -11.17
C PHE A 10 19.21 29.31 -9.92
N ASN A 11 20.15 30.05 -9.31
CA ASN A 11 20.72 29.68 -8.02
C ASN A 11 19.70 30.04 -6.93
N TYR A 12 18.75 29.13 -6.68
CA TYR A 12 17.77 29.29 -5.62
C TYR A 12 18.24 28.60 -4.36
N GLN A 13 18.26 29.34 -3.26
CA GLN A 13 18.40 28.77 -1.94
C GLN A 13 17.03 28.80 -1.22
N PRO A 14 16.45 27.63 -0.89
CA PRO A 14 15.18 27.55 -0.18
C PRO A 14 15.25 28.24 1.17
N ARG A 15 14.20 28.98 1.55
CA ARG A 15 14.17 29.82 2.77
C ARG A 15 14.43 29.04 4.07
N PHE A 16 14.10 27.74 4.09
CA PHE A 16 14.27 26.85 5.25
C PHE A 16 15.57 26.03 5.24
N SER A 17 16.43 26.18 4.21
CA SER A 17 17.69 25.43 4.12
C SER A 17 18.77 25.88 5.12
N LYS A 18 18.60 27.05 5.74
CA LYS A 18 19.52 27.54 6.77
C LYS A 18 19.30 26.85 8.13
N GLU A 19 18.06 26.47 8.42
CA GLU A 19 17.71 25.81 9.68
C GLU A 19 18.19 24.35 9.70
N SER A 20 18.10 23.67 8.55
CA SER A 20 18.62 22.31 8.38
C SER A 20 20.15 22.21 8.40
N GLN A 21 20.90 23.30 8.17
CA GLN A 21 22.38 23.25 8.22
C GLN A 21 22.92 23.14 9.65
N THR A 22 22.18 23.68 10.62
CA THR A 22 22.51 23.58 12.04
C THR A 22 22.33 22.16 12.59
N GLU A 23 21.48 21.34 11.94
CA GLU A 23 21.17 19.96 12.35
C GLU A 23 21.79 18.89 11.42
N SER A 24 22.24 19.26 10.21
CA SER A 24 22.76 18.31 9.21
C SER A 24 24.16 17.74 9.51
N GLY A 25 24.61 17.79 10.76
CA GLY A 25 25.74 16.98 11.25
C GLY A 25 25.32 15.55 11.62
N LEU A 26 24.02 15.28 11.76
CA LEU A 26 23.46 13.98 12.11
C LEU A 26 22.36 13.60 11.10
N ASP A 27 22.47 12.43 10.49
CA ASP A 27 21.32 11.62 10.04
C ASP A 27 20.46 12.05 8.84
N SER A 28 21.03 12.63 7.78
CA SER A 28 20.29 12.88 6.53
C SER A 28 19.86 11.63 5.72
N ASN A 29 20.27 10.43 6.11
CA ASN A 29 19.91 9.16 5.46
C ASN A 29 18.78 8.38 6.17
N ALA A 30 18.42 8.71 7.41
CA ALA A 30 17.40 7.99 8.17
C ALA A 30 15.99 8.45 7.77
N ASP A 31 15.75 9.75 7.75
CA ASP A 31 14.41 10.32 7.56
C ASP A 31 13.84 10.04 6.16
N THR A 32 14.65 10.16 5.11
CA THR A 32 14.20 9.91 3.74
C THR A 32 13.72 8.47 3.51
N LYS A 33 14.35 7.51 4.18
CA LYS A 33 13.98 6.09 4.13
C LYS A 33 12.64 5.84 4.84
N ASP A 34 12.38 6.56 5.93
CA ASP A 34 11.13 6.48 6.70
C ASP A 34 9.94 7.15 6.01
N PHE A 35 10.17 8.23 5.25
CA PHE A 35 9.13 8.82 4.41
C PHE A 35 8.72 7.89 3.24
N ILE A 36 9.70 7.24 2.59
CA ILE A 36 9.43 6.30 1.49
C ILE A 36 8.76 5.02 2.00
N SER A 37 9.14 4.54 3.19
CA SER A 37 8.57 3.32 3.80
C SER A 37 7.09 3.50 4.15
N LYS A 38 6.71 4.63 4.77
CA LYS A 38 5.29 4.96 5.06
C LYS A 38 4.44 5.05 3.80
N TRP A 39 4.99 5.59 2.71
CA TRP A 39 4.24 5.72 1.46
C TRP A 39 4.04 4.37 0.73
N ARG A 40 4.99 3.45 0.86
CA ARG A 40 4.85 2.06 0.38
C ARG A 40 3.88 1.25 1.23
N GLN A 41 3.88 1.46 2.56
CA GLN A 41 2.99 0.74 3.48
C GLN A 41 1.51 1.02 3.19
N ASN A 42 1.18 2.24 2.78
CA ASN A 42 -0.21 2.63 2.46
C ASN A 42 -0.65 2.26 1.03
N LYS A 43 0.26 1.75 0.17
CA LYS A 43 -0.10 1.21 -1.16
C LYS A 43 -0.45 -0.28 -1.13
N GLY A 44 -0.16 -0.98 -0.03
CA GLY A 44 -0.47 -2.41 0.17
C GLY A 44 -1.92 -2.70 0.58
N THR A 45 -2.72 -1.67 0.89
CA THR A 45 -4.13 -1.79 1.30
C THR A 45 -5.09 -1.61 0.12
N LYS A 46 -4.61 -1.76 -1.12
CA LYS A 46 -5.47 -1.80 -2.29
C LYS A 46 -6.12 -3.18 -2.41
N VAL A 47 -7.41 -3.18 -2.10
CA VAL A 47 -8.42 -4.11 -2.61
C VAL A 47 -8.44 -5.46 -1.88
N LYS A 48 -9.13 -5.52 -0.73
CA LYS A 48 -9.85 -6.75 -0.35
C LYS A 48 -11.02 -6.92 -1.32
N THR A 49 -10.75 -7.24 -2.58
CA THR A 49 -11.75 -7.85 -3.44
C THR A 49 -12.12 -9.13 -2.75
N ARG A 50 -13.30 -9.13 -2.14
CA ARG A 50 -14.27 -10.24 -2.06
C ARG A 50 -13.70 -11.52 -2.68
N GLY A 51 -12.74 -12.12 -1.99
CA GLY A 51 -11.98 -13.24 -2.53
C GLY A 51 -12.98 -14.34 -2.73
N ALA A 52 -13.00 -14.94 -3.93
CA ALA A 52 -13.74 -16.16 -4.17
C ALA A 52 -13.62 -17.04 -2.93
N MET A 53 -14.76 -17.38 -2.31
CA MET A 53 -14.76 -18.23 -1.12
C MET A 53 -13.83 -19.40 -1.44
N SER A 54 -12.80 -19.59 -0.61
CA SER A 54 -11.79 -20.61 -0.88
C SER A 54 -12.50 -21.92 -1.22
N MET A 55 -12.04 -22.70 -2.21
CA MET A 55 -12.72 -23.93 -2.64
C MET A 55 -13.11 -24.85 -1.46
N LYS A 56 -12.31 -24.81 -0.39
CA LYS A 56 -12.59 -25.48 0.88
C LYS A 56 -13.93 -25.05 1.51
N VAL A 57 -14.23 -23.76 1.53
CA VAL A 57 -15.50 -23.21 2.05
C VAL A 57 -16.68 -23.63 1.16
N LEU A 58 -16.51 -23.66 -0.17
CA LEU A 58 -17.56 -24.15 -1.08
C LEU A 58 -17.87 -25.63 -0.80
N ILE A 59 -16.85 -26.46 -0.57
CA ILE A 59 -17.02 -27.87 -0.21
C ILE A 59 -17.70 -28.01 1.16
N ILE A 60 -17.31 -27.22 2.16
CA ILE A 60 -17.94 -27.25 3.49
C ILE A 60 -19.43 -26.91 3.39
N ILE A 61 -19.78 -25.86 2.63
CA ILE A 61 -21.18 -25.46 2.44
C ILE A 61 -21.97 -26.57 1.74
N LEU A 62 -21.40 -27.22 0.73
CA LEU A 62 -22.03 -28.34 0.02
C LEU A 62 -22.35 -29.49 0.99
N VAL A 63 -21.37 -29.91 1.79
CA VAL A 63 -21.54 -30.99 2.77
C VAL A 63 -22.58 -30.61 3.83
N LEU A 64 -22.54 -29.36 4.33
CA LEU A 64 -23.51 -28.86 5.30
C LEU A 64 -24.94 -28.91 4.76
N LEU A 65 -25.14 -28.54 3.49
CA LEU A 65 -26.46 -28.52 2.84
C LEU A 65 -27.05 -29.93 2.73
N LEU A 66 -26.22 -30.92 2.39
CA LEU A 66 -26.63 -32.34 2.37
C LEU A 66 -27.07 -32.83 3.75
N ILE A 67 -26.31 -32.48 4.79
CA ILE A 67 -26.66 -32.84 6.18
C ILE A 67 -27.98 -32.18 6.59
N CYS A 68 -28.16 -30.90 6.25
CA CYS A 68 -29.41 -30.18 6.53
C CYS A 68 -30.60 -30.87 5.85
N MET A 69 -30.51 -31.15 4.54
CA MET A 69 -31.56 -31.88 3.83
C MET A 69 -31.88 -33.22 4.49
N TYR A 70 -30.87 -34.01 4.84
CA TYR A 70 -31.06 -35.31 5.47
C TYR A 70 -31.75 -35.20 6.84
N VAL A 71 -31.36 -34.22 7.66
CA VAL A 71 -31.98 -34.00 8.97
C VAL A 71 -33.42 -33.49 8.81
N LEU A 72 -33.67 -32.60 7.84
CA LEU A 72 -35.02 -32.16 7.55
C LEU A 72 -35.88 -33.33 7.06
N GLU A 73 -35.39 -34.13 6.12
CA GLU A 73 -36.09 -35.31 5.62
C GLU A 73 -36.43 -36.27 6.77
N LYS A 74 -35.46 -36.63 7.61
CA LYS A 74 -35.69 -37.51 8.76
C LYS A 74 -36.66 -36.95 9.81
N LYS A 75 -36.75 -35.62 9.94
CA LYS A 75 -37.55 -34.96 10.98
C LYS A 75 -38.96 -34.63 10.50
N TYR A 76 -39.12 -34.36 9.20
CA TYR A 76 -40.37 -33.90 8.60
C TYR A 76 -41.04 -34.94 7.70
N MET A 77 -40.34 -36.01 7.29
CA MET A 77 -40.94 -37.24 6.76
C MET A 77 -41.03 -38.32 7.85
#